data_AF-A0A662U666-F1
#
_entry.id   AF-A0A662U666-F1
#
_cell.length_a   1.000
_cell.length_b   1.000
_cell.length_c   1.000
_cell.angle_alpha   90.00
_cell.angle_beta   90.00
_cell.angle_gamma   90.00
#
_symmetry.space_group_name_H-M   'P 1'
#
loop_
_entity.id
_entity.type
_entity.pdbx_description
1 polymer ?
#
loop_
_entity_poly.entity_id
_entity_poly.type
_entity_poly.pdbx_seq_one_letter_code
_entity_poly.pdbx_strand_id
1 'polypeptide(L)' 'EKETVIKRIESGKLKPTIELAKKLERILKITLLEPIVSEYITRLSPKENLTLGDIVVLRKKKGG' A
#
# COMPACT_ATOMS: atom_id res chain seq x y z
N GLU A 1 26.47 -4.57 -17.16
CA GLU A 1 26.53 -4.46 -15.69
C GLU A 1 27.43 -5.55 -15.13
N LYS A 2 28.05 -5.31 -13.97
CA LYS A 2 28.87 -6.33 -13.32
C LYS A 2 27.97 -7.39 -12.68
N GLU A 3 28.33 -8.66 -12.81
CA GLU A 3 27.60 -9.81 -12.22
C GLU A 3 27.36 -9.63 -10.71
N THR A 4 28.35 -9.09 -10.00
CA THR A 4 28.26 -8.82 -8.55
C THR A 4 27.16 -7.82 -8.19
N VAL A 5 26.86 -6.87 -9.07
CA VAL A 5 25.80 -5.88 -8.86
C VAL A 5 24.44 -6.55 -9.05
N ILE A 6 24.28 -7.38 -10.09
CA ILE A 6 23.05 -8.12 -10.37
C ILE A 6 22.71 -9.07 -9.22
N LYS A 7 23.67 -9.86 -8.74
CA LYS A 7 23.47 -10.76 -7.58
C LYS A 7 23.00 -10.02 -6.32
N ARG A 8 23.47 -8.79 -6.11
CA ARG A 8 23.04 -7.96 -4.98
C ARG A 8 21.63 -7.41 -5.14
N ILE A 9 21.24 -7.11 -6.38
CA ILE A 9 19.86 -6.71 -6.71
C ILE A 9 18.91 -7.88 -6.51
N GLU A 10 19.25 -9.07 -7.02
CA GLU A 10 18.44 -10.29 -6.90
C GLU A 10 18.30 -10.77 -5.45
N SER A 11 19.36 -10.62 -4.65
CA SER A 11 19.31 -10.92 -3.21
C SER A 11 18.67 -9.81 -2.35
N GLY A 12 18.17 -8.73 -2.96
CA GLY A 12 17.53 -7.61 -2.25
C GLY A 12 18.49 -6.71 -1.45
N LYS A 13 19.79 -6.96 -1.50
CA LYS A 13 20.82 -6.20 -0.76
C LYS A 13 21.17 -4.85 -1.41
N LEU A 14 20.70 -4.60 -2.62
CA LEU A 14 20.95 -3.36 -3.36
C LEU A 14 19.71 -2.98 -4.15
N LYS A 15 19.20 -1.77 -3.92
CA LYS A 15 18.17 -1.17 -4.76
C LYS A 15 18.84 -0.47 -5.95
N PRO A 16 18.44 -0.75 -7.20
CA PRO A 16 19.01 -0.10 -8.37
C PRO A 16 18.69 1.40 -8.38
N THR A 17 19.55 2.20 -9.00
CA THR A 17 19.25 3.59 -9.33
C THR A 17 18.20 3.68 -10.44
N ILE A 18 17.59 4.86 -10.62
CA ILE A 18 16.57 5.07 -11.67
C ILE A 18 17.11 4.74 -13.06
N GLU A 19 18.36 5.11 -13.36
CA GLU A 19 19.00 4.82 -14.65
C GLU A 19 19.19 3.32 -14.87
N LEU A 20 19.67 2.61 -13.84
CA LEU A 20 19.88 1.18 -13.91
C LEU A 20 18.54 0.44 -14.03
N ALA A 21 17.52 0.87 -13.29
CA ALA A 21 16.16 0.34 -13.39
C ALA A 21 15.60 0.48 -14.81
N LYS A 22 15.68 1.67 -15.43
CA LYS A 22 15.24 1.90 -16.81
C LYS A 22 15.98 1.04 -17.84
N LYS A 23 17.27 0.81 -17.63
CA LYS A 23 18.07 -0.06 -18.49
C LYS A 23 17.62 -1.52 -18.39
N LEU A 24 17.32 -1.99 -17.17
CA LEU A 24 16.79 -3.32 -16.92
C LEU A 24 15.38 -3.49 -17.53
N GLU A 25 14.49 -2.51 -17.40
CA GLU A 25 13.16 -2.51 -18.03
C GLU A 25 13.24 -2.73 -19.55
N ARG A 26 14.16 -2.02 -20.23
CA ARG A 26 14.32 -2.14 -21.69
C ARG A 26 14.85 -3.51 -22.13
N ILE A 27 15.83 -4.05 -21.40
CA ILE A 27 16.47 -5.32 -21.75
C ILE A 27 15.51 -6.48 -21.48
N LEU A 28 14.84 -6.45 -20.32
CA LEU A 28 13.97 -7.53 -19.85
C LEU A 28 12.53 -7.38 -20.34
N LYS A 29 12.17 -6.23 -20.93
CA LYS A 29 10.82 -5.87 -21.38
C LYS A 29 9.76 -5.99 -20.27
N ILE A 30 10.14 -5.57 -19.06
CA ILE A 30 9.26 -5.50 -17.89
C ILE A 30 9.11 -4.05 -17.45
N THR A 31 8.08 -3.78 -16.65
CA THR A 31 7.92 -2.50 -15.93
C THR A 31 8.41 -2.69 -14.49
N LEU A 32 9.43 -1.93 -14.11
CA LEU A 32 10.07 -1.94 -12.80
C LEU A 32 9.77 -0.66 -12.00
N LEU A 33 9.56 0.48 -12.68
CA LEU A 33 9.26 1.75 -12.04
C LEU A 33 7.76 1.98 -11.96
N GLU A 34 7.30 2.44 -10.79
CA GLU A 34 5.92 2.87 -10.56
C GLU A 34 5.86 4.38 -10.26
N PRO A 35 4.81 5.09 -10.72
CA PRO A 35 4.62 6.49 -10.38
C PRO A 35 4.29 6.62 -8.89
N ILE A 36 4.82 7.68 -8.27
CA ILE A 36 4.42 8.03 -6.90
C ILE A 36 3.03 8.65 -6.99
N VAL A 37 2.01 7.85 -6.71
CA VAL A 37 0.63 8.33 -6.61
C VAL A 37 0.36 8.64 -5.14
N SER A 38 -0.18 9.83 -4.85
CA SER A 38 -0.73 10.09 -3.53
C SER A 38 -1.97 9.22 -3.37
N GLU A 39 -1.86 8.09 -2.71
CA GLU A 39 -3.02 7.36 -2.25
C GLU A 39 -3.77 8.26 -1.28
N TYR A 40 -4.93 8.77 -1.70
CA TYR A 40 -5.92 9.26 -0.77
C TYR A 40 -6.32 8.05 0.06
N ILE A 41 -5.65 7.84 1.19
CA ILE A 41 -6.14 6.92 2.22
C ILE A 41 -7.51 7.46 2.58
N THR A 42 -8.55 6.87 1.99
CA THR A 42 -9.90 6.99 2.53
C THR A 42 -9.77 6.42 3.91
N ARG A 43 -9.64 7.31 4.90
CA ARG A 43 -9.88 6.95 6.29
C ARG A 43 -11.32 6.49 6.26
N LEU A 44 -11.54 5.18 6.31
CA LEU A 44 -12.85 4.64 6.60
C LEU A 44 -13.23 5.29 7.93
N SER A 45 -14.16 6.25 7.88
CA SER A 45 -14.80 6.76 9.08
C SER A 45 -15.26 5.53 9.86
N PRO A 46 -14.99 5.41 11.17
CA PRO A 46 -15.50 4.31 11.95
C PRO A 46 -16.99 4.19 11.65
N LYS A 47 -17.38 3.09 11.01
CA LYS A 47 -18.80 2.79 10.82
C LYS A 47 -19.32 2.67 12.24
N GLU A 48 -20.13 3.62 12.68
CA GLU A 48 -20.89 3.46 13.93
C GLU A 48 -21.79 2.25 13.72
N ASN A 49 -21.30 1.08 14.14
CA ASN A 49 -22.04 -0.16 14.09
C ASN A 49 -23.09 -0.07 15.20
N LEU A 50 -24.22 0.57 14.90
CA LEU A 50 -25.39 0.56 15.78
C LEU A 50 -25.82 -0.89 15.99
N THR A 51 -25.71 -1.35 17.22
CA THR A 51 -26.15 -2.69 17.62
C THR A 51 -27.58 -2.63 18.13
N LEU A 52 -28.26 -3.79 18.14
CA LEU A 52 -29.58 -3.90 18.77
C LEU A 52 -29.52 -3.53 20.26
N GLY A 53 -28.39 -3.76 20.92
CA GLY A 53 -28.14 -3.34 22.29
C GLY A 53 -28.23 -1.82 22.47
N ASP A 54 -27.64 -1.05 21.54
CA ASP A 54 -27.67 0.41 21.57
C ASP A 54 -29.10 0.96 21.44
N ILE A 55 -29.92 0.32 20.60
CA ILE A 55 -31.33 0.70 20.38
C ILE A 55 -32.17 0.49 21.65
N VAL A 56 -31.92 -0.60 22.38
CA VAL A 56 -32.64 -0.90 23.63
C VAL A 56 -32.30 0.13 24.71
N VAL A 57 -31.03 0.53 24.82
CA VAL A 57 -30.58 1.56 25.77
C VAL A 57 -31.21 2.92 25.45
N LEU A 58 -31.24 3.32 24.17
CA LEU A 58 -31.87 4.57 23.73
C LEU A 58 -33.38 4.61 24.04
N ARG A 59 -34.09 3.50 23.88
CA ARG A 59 -35.52 3.40 24.21
C ARG A 59 -35.77 3.51 25.71
N LYS A 60 -34.94 2.88 26.55
CA LYS A 60 -35.09 2.93 28.01
C LYS A 60 -34.88 4.36 28.56
N LYS A 61 -33.96 5.13 27.97
CA LYS A 61 -33.69 6.52 28.39
C LYS A 61 -34.81 7.51 28.05
N LYS A 62 -35.64 7.23 27.05
CA LYS A 62 -36.79 8.07 26.66
C LYS A 62 -38.09 7.75 27.39
N GLY A 63 -38.15 6.63 28.11
CA GLY A 63 -39.35 6.15 28.81
C GLY A 63 -39.27 6.24 30.33
N GLY A 64 -38.38 7.08 30.88
CA GLY A 64 -38.30 7.41 32.30
C GLY A 64 -38.78 8.83 32.55
#